data_AF-L5LWB0-F1
#
_entry.id   AF-L5LWB0-F1
#
_cell.length_a   1.000
_cell.length_b   1.000
_cell.length_c   1.000
_cell.angle_alpha   90.00
_cell.angle_beta   90.00
_cell.angle_gamma   90.00
#
_symmetry.space_group_name_H-M   'P 1'
#
loop_
_entity.id
_entity.type
_entity.pdbx_description
1 polymer ?
#
loop_
_entity_poly.entity_id
_entity_poly.type
_entity_poly.pdbx_seq_one_letter_code
_entity_poly.pdbx_strand_id
1 'polypeptide(L)' 'MTERCLSAAAGIGVDDLRRLCILRMSFVKGWGSDHPILSIEETPCWIETHLHRALQHLDEILQAMPALRLECLH' A
#
# COMPACT_ATOMS: atom_id res chain seq x y z
N MET A 1 2.77 -28.20 2.69
CA MET A 1 2.25 -27.21 3.68
C MET A 1 3.00 -25.88 3.65
N THR A 2 4.19 -25.84 3.06
CA THR A 2 5.08 -24.66 2.92
C THR A 2 4.57 -23.60 1.93
N GLU A 3 3.92 -23.99 0.82
CA GLU A 3 3.45 -23.03 -0.20
C GLU A 3 2.34 -22.08 0.29
N ARG A 4 1.44 -22.55 1.16
CA ARG A 4 0.36 -21.71 1.71
C ARG A 4 0.86 -20.64 2.67
N CYS A 5 1.90 -20.93 3.45
CA CYS A 5 2.52 -19.96 4.35
C CYS A 5 3.26 -18.85 3.57
N LEU A 6 3.90 -19.21 2.45
CA LEU A 6 4.55 -18.25 1.55
C LEU A 6 3.53 -17.32 0.87
N SER A 7 2.39 -17.85 0.42
CA SER A 7 1.31 -17.02 -0.15
C SER A 7 0.67 -16.08 0.89
N ALA A 8 0.49 -16.55 2.13
CA ALA A 8 0.01 -15.70 3.22
C ALA A 8 1.02 -14.58 3.56
N ALA A 9 2.32 -14.89 3.62
CA ALA A 9 3.37 -13.89 3.86
C ALA A 9 3.49 -12.88 2.71
N ALA A 10 3.33 -13.33 1.46
CA ALA A 10 3.24 -12.43 0.31
C ALA A 10 2.02 -11.51 0.45
N GLY A 11 0.84 -12.04 0.78
CA GLY A 11 -0.37 -11.25 0.98
C GLY A 11 -0.26 -10.15 2.05
N ILE A 12 0.52 -10.39 3.11
CA ILE A 12 0.80 -9.38 4.14
C ILE A 12 1.61 -8.20 3.55
N GLY A 13 2.67 -8.48 2.78
CA GLY A 13 3.48 -7.43 2.15
C GLY A 13 2.75 -6.65 1.04
N VAL A 14 1.81 -7.29 0.33
CA VAL A 14 0.96 -6.63 -0.66
C VAL A 14 0.01 -5.63 -0.01
N ASP A 15 -0.57 -5.97 1.15
CA ASP A 15 -1.49 -5.07 1.86
C ASP A 15 -0.79 -3.80 2.35
N ASP A 16 0.44 -3.93 2.87
CA ASP A 16 1.25 -2.79 3.29
C ASP A 16 1.62 -1.88 2.11
N LEU A 17 2.01 -2.44 0.98
CA LEU A 17 2.35 -1.64 -0.21
C LEU A 17 1.12 -1.04 -0.89
N ARG A 18 -0.03 -1.70 -0.80
CA ARG A 18 -1.31 -1.13 -1.21
C ARG A 18 -1.65 0.11 -0.39
N ARG A 19 -1.40 0.09 0.92
CA ARG A 19 -1.62 1.25 1.80
C ARG A 19 -0.74 2.43 1.42
N LEU A 20 0.49 2.19 0.93
CA LEU A 20 1.38 3.24 0.42
C LEU A 20 0.83 3.92 -0.86
N CYS A 21 -0.05 3.26 -1.60
CA CYS A 21 -0.68 3.82 -2.79
C CYS A 21 -1.92 4.69 -2.47
N ILE A 22 -2.26 4.85 -1.19
CA ILE A 22 -3.38 5.67 -0.73
C ILE A 22 -2.80 6.92 -0.07
N LEU A 23 -3.03 8.08 -0.67
CA LEU A 23 -2.65 9.36 -0.09
C LEU A 23 -3.89 10.06 0.46
N ARG A 24 -3.80 10.51 1.71
CA ARG A 24 -4.83 11.35 2.33
C ARG A 24 -4.25 12.72 2.60
N MET A 25 -4.95 13.77 2.17
CA MET A 25 -4.56 15.15 2.41
C MET A 25 -5.77 16.00 2.81
N SER A 26 -5.59 16.83 3.83
CA SER A 26 -6.58 17.83 4.26
C SER A 26 -6.28 19.17 3.61
N PHE A 27 -7.32 19.96 3.37
CA PHE A 27 -7.16 21.36 2.97
C PHE A 27 -7.24 22.28 4.19
N VAL A 28 -6.52 23.40 4.14
CA VAL A 28 -6.56 24.52 5.11
C VAL A 28 -5.97 24.24 6.49
N LYS A 29 -6.26 23.09 7.13
CA LYS A 29 -5.78 22.74 8.47
C LYS A 29 -4.98 21.44 8.50
N GLY A 30 -3.90 21.45 9.27
CA GLY A 30 -3.13 20.25 9.62
C GLY A 30 -3.85 19.39 10.67
N TRP A 31 -3.44 18.13 10.73
CA TRP A 31 -3.95 17.10 11.66
C TRP A 31 -2.76 16.29 12.20
N GLY A 32 -2.92 15.65 13.35
CA GLY A 32 -1.89 14.82 13.99
C GLY A 32 -1.71 15.10 15.47
N SER A 33 -0.72 14.47 16.09
CA SER A 33 -0.45 14.54 17.55
C SER A 33 -0.27 15.96 18.09
N ASP A 34 0.24 16.85 17.26
CA ASP A 34 0.59 18.23 17.63
C ASP A 34 -0.50 19.24 17.22
N HIS A 35 -1.64 18.75 16.75
CA HIS A 35 -2.78 19.56 16.33
C HIS A 35 -4.04 19.23 17.15
N PRO A 36 -4.98 20.18 17.28
CA PRO A 36 -6.27 19.91 17.93
C PRO A 36 -7.10 18.83 17.22
N ILE A 37 -6.81 18.60 15.93
CA ILE A 37 -7.47 17.60 15.09
C ILE A 37 -6.55 16.37 15.03
N LEU A 38 -7.03 15.23 15.52
CA LEU A 38 -6.22 14.02 15.67
C LEU A 38 -6.29 13.13 14.42
N SER A 39 -7.44 13.11 13.74
CA SER A 39 -7.66 12.36 12.50
C SER A 39 -7.98 13.28 11.33
N ILE A 40 -7.49 12.92 10.14
CA ILE A 40 -7.84 13.62 8.89
C ILE A 40 -9.35 13.64 8.62
N GLU A 41 -10.09 12.63 9.09
CA GLU A 41 -11.54 12.51 8.90
C GLU A 41 -12.34 13.59 9.65
N GLU A 42 -11.73 14.21 10.66
CA GLU A 42 -12.31 15.31 11.43
C GLU A 42 -12.06 16.68 10.76
N THR A 43 -11.27 16.73 9.68
CA THR A 43 -11.04 17.96 8.92
C THR A 43 -12.26 18.28 8.05
N PRO A 44 -12.64 19.55 7.90
CA PRO A 44 -13.88 19.93 7.20
C PRO A 44 -13.84 19.64 5.70
N CYS A 45 -12.65 19.53 5.11
CA CYS A 45 -12.44 19.17 3.71
C CYS A 45 -11.11 18.44 3.54
N TRP A 46 -11.18 17.24 2.99
CA TRP A 46 -10.03 16.40 2.68
C TRP A 46 -10.31 15.53 1.46
N ILE A 47 -9.25 15.00 0.87
CA ILE A 47 -9.34 14.04 -0.23
C ILE A 47 -8.52 12.79 0.06
N GLU A 48 -9.00 11.68 -0.47
CA GLU A 48 -8.28 10.42 -0.59
C GLU A 48 -7.97 10.21 -2.08
N THR A 49 -6.69 10.06 -2.40
CA THR A 49 -6.23 9.77 -3.76
C THR A 49 -5.69 8.36 -3.82
N HIS A 50 -6.28 7.54 -4.68
CA HIS A 50 -5.79 6.20 -4.97
C HIS A 50 -4.87 6.23 -6.19
N LEU A 51 -3.60 5.87 -5.99
CA LEU A 51 -2.61 5.76 -7.06
C LEU A 51 -2.76 4.41 -7.80
N HIS A 52 -3.79 4.33 -8.65
CA HIS A 52 -4.14 3.12 -9.39
C HIS A 52 -2.99 2.56 -10.23
N ARG A 53 -2.15 3.45 -10.79
CA ARG A 53 -1.00 3.06 -11.63
C ARG A 53 0.15 2.42 -10.83
N ALA A 54 0.36 2.83 -9.58
CA ALA A 54 1.37 2.21 -8.72
C ALA A 54 0.93 0.79 -8.30
N LEU A 55 -0.37 0.61 -8.06
CA LEU A 55 -0.98 -0.69 -7.75
C LEU A 55 -0.88 -1.66 -8.94
N GLN A 56 -1.08 -1.19 -10.16
CA GLN A 56 -0.97 -2.02 -11.37
C GLN A 56 0.45 -2.54 -11.58
N HIS A 57 1.47 -1.67 -11.51
CA HIS A 57 2.86 -2.14 -11.64
C HIS A 57 3.29 -3.05 -10.49
N LEU A 58 2.75 -2.84 -9.28
CA LEU A 58 2.98 -3.76 -8.17
C LEU A 58 2.40 -5.14 -8.47
N ASP A 59 1.17 -5.22 -8.96
CA ASP A 59 0.53 -6.48 -9.32
C ASP A 59 1.34 -7.23 -10.39
N GLU A 60 1.84 -6.52 -11.41
CA GLU A 60 2.73 -7.07 -12.43
C GLU A 60 4.03 -7.66 -11.83
N ILE A 61 4.69 -6.94 -10.91
CA ILE A 61 5.91 -7.44 -10.25
C ILE A 61 5.62 -8.66 -9.38
N LEU A 62 4.52 -8.66 -8.64
CA LEU A 62 4.11 -9.77 -7.78
C LEU A 62 3.77 -11.02 -8.59
N GLN A 63 3.08 -10.86 -9.73
CA GLN A 63 2.83 -11.95 -10.66
C GLN A 63 4.13 -12.49 -11.28
N ALA A 64 5.15 -11.64 -11.48
CA ALA A 64 6.45 -12.03 -12.00
C ALA A 64 7.40 -12.65 -10.96
N MET A 65 7.19 -12.47 -9.66
CA MET A 65 8.06 -13.03 -8.60
C MET A 65 8.28 -14.55 -8.67
N PRO A 66 7.28 -15.43 -8.93
CA PRO A 66 7.54 -16.85 -9.12
C PRO A 66 8.45 -17.16 -10.33
N ALA A 67 8.46 -16.31 -11.38
CA ALA A 67 9.31 -16.47 -12.55
C ALA A 67 10.76 -15.98 -12.30
N LEU A 68 10.92 -14.83 -11.65
CA LEU A 68 12.23 -14.28 -11.24
C LEU A 68 13.00 -15.22 -10.29
N ARG A 69 12.28 -16.04 -9.52
CA ARG A 69 12.88 -16.99 -8.58
C ARG A 69 13.55 -18.20 -9.27
N LEU A 70 13.19 -18.50 -10.52
CA LEU A 70 13.81 -19.55 -11.32
C LEU A 70 15.04 -19.03 -12.09
N GLU A 71 15.05 -17.76 -12.49
CA GLU A 71 16.20 -17.17 -13.21
C GLU A 71 17.42 -16.94 -12.31
N CYS A 72 17.24 -16.65 -11.02
CA CYS A 72 18.37 -16.55 -10.07
C CYS A 72 18.97 -17.91 -9.64
N LEU A 73 18.45 -19.04 -10.13
CA LEU A 73 19.00 -20.38 -9.87
C LEU A 73 19.88 -20.91 -11.02
N HIS A 74 20.11 -20.10 -12.07
CA HIS A 74 21.08 -20.33 -13.14
C HIS A 74 22.19 -19.28 -13.07
#